data_AF-A0A5Q4FIB4-F1
#
_entry.id   AF-A0A5Q4FIB4-F1
#
_cell.length_a   1.000
_cell.length_b   1.000
_cell.length_c   1.000
_cell.angle_alpha   90.00
_cell.angle_beta   90.00
_cell.angle_gamma   90.00
#
_symmetry.space_group_name_H-M   'P 1'
#
loop_
_entity.id
_entity.type
_entity.pdbx_description
1 polymer ?
#
loop_
_entity_poly.entity_id
_entity_poly.type
_entity_poly.pdbx_seq_one_letter_code
_entity_poly.pdbx_strand_id
1 'polypeptide(L)'
;MSDHRSLNFTREAFLHPANLGFLLTVSFLALLFSGTPWMPTILFSIGLGLELLYLGTVPQKPWFRRHIVSRRNEELRRSGRIEKDQFDGLALTQQKRFLSFRSIYEKILVNFERLPESSRSLTRQLAERLEHMVREYLAHLVLQERYREYLDHTSPESITIEIRKLKKEMADVTSERLLEVKQRRLQILEKRLTRQHVAAEKAEICRSQQETMEDAIRYVYEKSITMSHPGELDGHLDRLIGELEETSAIIQDIEDDFPPTYTVLKQLESQADDESGPYAVR
;
A
#
# COMPACT_ATOMS: atom_id res chain seq x y z
N MET A 1 23.67 1.80 21.91
CA MET A 1 24.76 2.46 21.15
C MET A 1 24.47 2.30 19.67
N SER A 2 23.99 3.39 19.09
CA SER A 2 23.73 3.74 17.68
C SER A 2 24.16 2.78 16.55
N ASP A 3 23.14 2.28 15.87
CA ASP A 3 23.18 1.59 14.58
C ASP A 3 23.26 2.61 13.42
N HIS A 4 24.46 3.14 13.15
CA HIS A 4 24.68 4.20 12.14
C HIS A 4 25.26 3.70 10.81
N ARG A 5 25.30 2.38 10.53
CA ARG A 5 26.11 1.83 9.43
C ARG A 5 25.36 1.22 8.24
N SER A 6 24.03 1.27 8.15
CA SER A 6 23.30 0.82 6.94
C SER A 6 22.69 1.96 6.09
N LEU A 7 22.84 3.22 6.50
CA LEU A 7 22.41 4.36 5.68
C LEU A 7 23.50 4.69 4.64
N ASN A 8 23.23 4.38 3.37
CA ASN A 8 24.08 4.77 2.25
C ASN A 8 23.89 6.28 1.95
N PHE A 9 24.48 7.12 2.81
CA PHE A 9 24.41 8.59 2.72
C PHE A 9 24.92 9.16 1.38
N THR A 10 25.75 8.41 0.64
CA THR A 10 26.24 8.76 -0.70
C THR A 10 25.15 8.65 -1.76
N ARG A 11 24.30 7.62 -1.69
CA ARG A 11 23.14 7.44 -2.60
C ARG A 11 22.09 8.53 -2.37
N GLU A 12 21.83 8.85 -1.11
CA GLU A 12 20.86 9.89 -0.72
C GLU A 12 21.33 11.30 -1.11
N ALA A 13 22.64 11.56 -1.03
CA ALA A 13 23.23 12.82 -1.48
C ALA A 13 23.18 12.99 -3.01
N PHE A 14 23.33 11.90 -3.76
CA PHE A 14 23.20 11.91 -5.23
C PHE A 14 21.76 12.22 -5.68
N LEU A 15 20.76 11.61 -5.00
CA LEU A 15 19.33 11.79 -5.30
C LEU A 15 18.73 13.08 -4.72
N HIS A 16 19.53 13.92 -4.06
CA HIS A 16 19.04 15.16 -3.47
C HIS A 16 18.53 16.11 -4.57
N PRO A 17 17.36 16.77 -4.41
CA PRO A 17 16.72 17.60 -5.45
C PRO A 17 17.61 18.70 -6.03
N ALA A 18 18.51 19.25 -5.21
CA ALA A 18 19.48 20.25 -5.64
C ALA A 18 20.56 19.68 -6.58
N ASN A 19 21.03 18.45 -6.36
CA ASN A 19 22.01 17.80 -7.23
C ASN A 19 21.36 17.40 -8.55
N LEU A 20 20.13 16.85 -8.49
CA LEU A 20 19.35 16.53 -9.68
C LEU A 20 19.05 17.77 -10.54
N GLY A 21 18.68 18.89 -9.89
CA GLY A 21 18.47 20.18 -10.55
C GLY A 21 19.74 20.73 -11.19
N PHE A 22 20.89 20.62 -10.51
CA PHE A 22 22.19 21.01 -11.05
C PHE A 22 22.55 20.18 -12.29
N LEU A 23 22.43 18.85 -12.22
CA LEU A 23 22.69 17.97 -13.36
C LEU A 23 21.78 18.27 -14.57
N LEU A 24 20.49 18.54 -14.32
CA LEU A 24 19.57 18.96 -15.38
C LEU A 24 19.97 20.30 -16.01
N THR A 25 20.40 21.27 -15.20
CA THR A 25 20.88 22.56 -15.73
C THR A 25 22.15 22.43 -16.55
N VAL A 26 23.10 21.60 -16.12
CA VAL A 26 24.36 21.32 -16.85
C VAL A 26 24.06 20.59 -18.17
N SER A 27 23.16 19.60 -18.13
CA SER A 27 22.73 18.86 -19.32
C SER A 27 22.01 19.77 -20.33
N PHE A 28 21.10 20.62 -19.85
CA PHE A 28 20.38 21.59 -20.68
C PHE A 28 21.34 22.61 -21.33
N LEU A 29 22.31 23.12 -20.56
CA LEU A 29 23.31 24.05 -21.07
C LEU A 29 24.24 23.38 -22.10
N ALA A 30 24.63 22.13 -21.87
CA ALA A 30 25.43 21.36 -22.82
C ALA A 30 24.70 21.12 -24.15
N LEU A 31 23.38 20.92 -24.13
CA LEU A 31 22.56 20.78 -25.34
C LEU A 31 22.47 22.09 -26.14
N LEU A 32 22.32 23.24 -25.47
CA LEU A 32 22.27 24.55 -26.12
C LEU A 32 23.57 24.92 -26.84
N PHE A 33 24.71 24.44 -26.34
CA PHE A 33 26.04 24.70 -26.92
C PHE A 33 26.60 23.52 -27.74
N SER A 34 25.74 22.58 -28.12
CA SER A 34 26.09 21.38 -28.91
C SER A 34 26.73 21.68 -30.28
N GLY A 35 26.58 22.90 -30.81
CA GLY A 35 27.20 23.35 -32.06
C GLY A 35 28.72 23.57 -31.98
N THR A 36 29.31 23.59 -30.78
CA THR A 36 30.77 23.72 -30.58
C THR A 36 31.33 22.42 -30.00
N PRO A 37 32.16 21.65 -30.74
CA PRO A 37 32.52 20.26 -30.36
C PRO A 37 33.17 20.08 -28.99
N TRP A 38 33.92 21.08 -28.51
CA TRP A 38 34.68 21.01 -27.26
C TRP A 38 33.93 21.55 -26.04
N MET A 39 32.87 22.34 -26.23
CA MET A 39 32.15 22.98 -25.11
C MET A 39 31.30 22.02 -24.26
N PRO A 40 30.53 21.08 -24.85
CA PRO A 40 29.77 20.09 -24.08
C PRO A 40 30.69 19.22 -23.19
N THR A 41 31.85 18.80 -23.71
CA THR A 41 32.80 17.96 -22.96
C THR A 41 33.37 18.68 -21.73
N ILE A 42 33.66 19.99 -21.85
CA ILE A 42 34.14 20.81 -20.74
C ILE A 42 33.01 21.01 -19.70
N LEU A 43 31.78 21.30 -20.14
CA LEU A 43 30.64 21.46 -19.25
C LEU A 43 30.32 20.18 -18.47
N PHE A 44 30.32 19.02 -19.12
CA PHE A 44 30.11 17.73 -18.45
C PHE A 44 31.24 17.38 -17.49
N SER A 45 32.50 17.63 -17.85
CA SER A 45 33.64 17.34 -16.96
C SER A 45 33.66 18.25 -15.73
N ILE A 46 33.31 19.53 -15.87
CA ILE A 46 33.14 20.46 -14.75
C ILE A 46 31.95 20.05 -13.88
N GLY A 47 30.81 19.69 -14.50
CA GLY A 47 29.63 19.20 -13.80
C GLY A 47 29.90 17.94 -12.98
N LEU A 48 30.54 16.93 -13.59
CA LEU A 48 30.95 15.70 -12.93
C LEU A 48 32.00 15.97 -11.83
N GLY A 49 32.94 16.88 -12.06
CA GLY A 49 33.95 17.26 -11.07
C GLY A 49 33.35 17.93 -9.83
N LEU A 50 32.39 18.83 -10.04
CA LEU A 50 31.64 19.48 -8.95
C LEU A 50 30.75 18.49 -8.19
N GLU A 51 30.12 17.56 -8.90
CA GLU A 51 29.32 16.50 -8.29
C GLU A 51 30.16 15.55 -7.44
N LEU A 52 31.35 15.14 -7.90
CA LEU A 52 32.28 14.32 -7.12
C LEU A 52 32.77 15.05 -5.86
N LEU A 53 33.04 16.36 -5.96
CA LEU A 53 33.39 17.19 -4.80
C LEU A 53 32.21 17.30 -3.81
N TYR A 54 30.99 17.45 -4.32
CA TYR A 54 29.77 17.49 -3.51
C TYR A 54 29.55 16.15 -2.78
N LEU A 55 29.61 15.02 -3.49
CA LEU A 55 29.47 13.67 -2.93
C LEU A 55 30.60 13.30 -1.94
N GLY A 56 31.81 13.83 -2.13
CA GLY A 56 32.92 13.60 -1.20
C GLY A 56 32.77 14.36 0.13
N THR A 57 32.21 15.56 0.09
CA THR A 57 32.23 16.49 1.25
C THR A 57 30.91 16.55 2.02
N VAL A 58 29.77 16.43 1.35
CA VAL A 58 28.43 16.62 1.96
C VAL A 58 28.02 15.46 2.89
N PRO A 59 28.23 14.17 2.56
CA PRO A 59 27.86 13.05 3.45
C PRO A 59 28.62 13.01 4.78
N GLN A 60 29.73 13.75 4.89
CA GLN A 60 30.54 13.84 6.09
C GLN A 60 30.08 14.96 7.04
N LYS A 61 29.24 15.89 6.58
CA LYS A 61 28.81 17.02 7.43
C LYS A 61 27.70 16.64 8.41
N PRO A 62 27.80 17.08 9.69
CA PRO A 62 26.86 16.68 10.74
C PRO A 62 25.45 17.27 10.58
N TRP A 63 25.30 18.42 9.91
CA TRP A 63 23.98 19.02 9.65
C TRP A 63 23.17 18.23 8.61
N PHE A 64 23.83 17.68 7.58
CA PHE A 64 23.18 16.87 6.54
C PHE A 64 22.73 15.51 7.09
N ARG A 65 23.58 14.86 7.89
CA ARG A 65 23.20 13.63 8.61
C ARG A 65 22.03 13.86 9.57
N ARG A 66 22.02 14.98 10.31
CA ARG A 66 20.91 15.34 11.21
C ARG A 66 19.61 15.58 10.44
N HIS A 67 19.64 16.19 9.26
CA HIS A 67 18.45 16.44 8.46
C HIS A 67 17.84 15.16 7.87
N ILE A 68 18.67 14.23 7.39
CA ILE A 68 18.21 12.91 6.93
C ILE A 68 17.65 12.09 8.09
N VAL A 69 18.35 12.09 9.23
CA VAL A 69 17.88 11.38 10.43
C VAL A 69 16.60 12.00 10.98
N SER A 70 16.45 13.34 10.97
CA SER A 70 15.22 13.99 11.41
C SER A 70 14.05 13.70 10.48
N ARG A 71 14.25 13.76 9.15
CA ARG A 71 13.22 13.36 8.17
C ARG A 71 12.78 11.92 8.36
N ARG A 72 13.72 10.98 8.44
CA ARG A 72 13.42 9.56 8.65
C ARG A 72 12.70 9.32 9.99
N ASN A 73 13.08 10.04 11.04
CA ASN A 73 12.43 9.93 12.35
C ASN A 73 11.04 10.61 12.39
N GLU A 74 10.83 11.65 11.58
CA GLU A 74 9.51 12.25 11.37
C GLU A 74 8.59 11.32 10.56
N GLU A 75 9.11 10.66 9.53
CA GLU A 75 8.39 9.64 8.76
C GLU A 75 7.96 8.49 9.67
N LEU A 76 8.89 7.93 10.46
CA LEU A 76 8.58 6.89 11.45
C LEU A 76 7.52 7.34 12.47
N ARG A 77 7.59 8.59 12.92
CA ARG A 77 6.57 9.16 13.83
C ARG A 77 5.21 9.34 13.17
N ARG A 78 5.16 9.71 11.88
CA ARG A 78 3.91 9.81 11.13
C ARG A 78 3.32 8.43 10.89
N SER A 79 4.13 7.46 10.45
CA SER A 79 3.71 6.07 10.28
C SER A 79 3.16 5.50 11.59
N GLY A 80 3.86 5.68 12.71
CA GLY A 80 3.39 5.22 14.02
C GLY A 80 2.11 5.91 14.52
N ARG A 81 1.81 7.13 14.06
CA ARG A 81 0.51 7.79 14.34
C ARG A 81 -0.60 7.18 13.51
N ILE A 82 -0.36 6.95 12.21
CA ILE A 82 -1.32 6.33 11.30
C ILE A 82 -1.67 4.92 11.79
N GLU A 83 -0.67 4.13 12.18
CA GLU A 83 -0.88 2.79 12.76
C GLU A 83 -1.71 2.84 14.05
N LYS A 84 -1.48 3.85 14.89
CA LYS A 84 -2.26 4.03 16.12
C LYS A 84 -3.71 4.38 15.83
N ASP A 85 -3.95 5.33 14.91
CA ASP A 85 -5.30 5.74 14.53
C ASP A 85 -6.07 4.57 13.89
N GLN A 86 -5.40 3.76 13.07
CA GLN A 86 -5.93 2.52 12.51
C GLN A 86 -6.27 1.49 13.59
N PHE A 87 -5.36 1.27 14.56
CA PHE A 87 -5.57 0.35 15.66
C PHE A 87 -6.73 0.76 16.57
N ASP A 88 -6.82 2.04 16.91
CA ASP A 88 -7.88 2.59 17.75
C ASP A 88 -9.26 2.49 17.07
N GLY A 89 -9.30 2.49 15.74
CA GLY A 89 -10.51 2.28 14.93
C GLY A 89 -10.99 0.82 14.83
N LEU A 90 -10.18 -0.17 15.22
CA LEU A 90 -10.56 -1.58 15.14
C LEU A 90 -11.52 -2.02 16.24
N ALA A 91 -12.34 -3.03 15.96
CA ALA A 91 -13.13 -3.72 16.98
C ALA A 91 -12.23 -4.38 18.05
N LEU A 92 -12.70 -4.46 19.30
CA LEU A 92 -11.94 -5.02 20.43
C LEU A 92 -11.37 -6.42 20.19
N THR A 93 -12.08 -7.27 19.44
CA THR A 93 -11.61 -8.61 19.06
C THR A 93 -10.38 -8.54 18.15
N GLN A 94 -10.39 -7.65 17.16
CA GLN A 94 -9.29 -7.47 16.21
C GLN A 94 -8.10 -6.78 16.88
N GLN A 95 -8.34 -5.82 17.78
CA GLN A 95 -7.29 -5.23 18.61
C GLN A 95 -6.55 -6.30 19.43
N LYS A 96 -7.28 -7.24 20.07
CA LYS A 96 -6.66 -8.35 20.81
C LYS A 96 -5.84 -9.26 19.91
N ARG A 97 -6.33 -9.61 18.71
CA ARG A 97 -5.57 -10.42 17.74
C ARG A 97 -4.28 -9.73 17.33
N PHE A 98 -4.34 -8.44 17.01
CA PHE A 98 -3.15 -7.64 16.70
C PHE A 98 -2.13 -7.61 17.85
N LEU A 99 -2.58 -7.36 19.09
CA LEU A 99 -1.69 -7.34 20.24
C LEU A 99 -1.05 -8.72 20.49
N SER A 100 -1.80 -9.81 20.29
CA SER A 100 -1.24 -11.16 20.37
C SER A 100 -0.15 -11.38 19.32
N PHE A 101 -0.43 -11.03 18.06
CA PHE A 101 0.54 -11.12 16.96
C PHE A 101 1.81 -10.32 17.25
N ARG A 102 1.67 -9.05 17.65
CA ARG A 102 2.77 -8.17 18.03
C ARG A 102 3.56 -8.71 19.22
N SER A 103 2.92 -9.32 20.20
CA SER A 103 3.62 -9.92 21.34
C SER A 103 4.51 -11.10 20.93
N ILE A 104 4.14 -11.86 19.90
CA ILE A 104 4.97 -12.95 19.35
C ILE A 104 6.19 -12.35 18.65
N TYR A 105 5.98 -11.31 17.84
CA TYR A 105 7.07 -10.54 17.21
C TYR A 105 8.09 -10.05 18.25
N GLU A 106 7.63 -9.41 19.33
CA GLU A 106 8.51 -8.90 20.38
C GLU A 106 9.33 -10.01 21.06
N LYS A 107 8.74 -11.20 21.26
CA LYS A 107 9.46 -12.36 21.79
C LYS A 107 10.52 -12.89 20.81
N ILE A 108 10.24 -12.86 19.51
CA ILE A 108 11.22 -13.22 18.47
C ILE A 108 12.43 -12.28 18.55
N LEU A 109 12.21 -10.97 18.68
CA LEU A 109 13.29 -9.99 18.79
C LEU A 109 14.19 -10.26 20.01
N VAL A 110 13.58 -10.55 21.17
CA VAL A 110 14.33 -10.90 22.39
C VAL A 110 15.17 -12.17 22.18
N ASN A 111 14.68 -13.13 21.41
CA ASN A 111 15.45 -14.33 21.07
C ASN A 111 16.60 -14.01 20.12
N PHE A 112 16.40 -13.13 19.14
CA PHE A 112 17.44 -12.69 18.20
C PHE A 112 18.58 -11.93 18.88
N GLU A 113 18.31 -11.18 19.95
CA GLU A 113 19.34 -10.49 20.74
C GLU A 113 20.31 -11.45 21.45
N ARG A 114 19.88 -12.70 21.71
CA ARG A 114 20.69 -13.73 22.38
C ARG A 114 21.62 -14.48 21.42
N LEU A 115 21.47 -14.27 20.11
CA LEU A 115 22.25 -14.98 19.09
C LEU A 115 23.67 -14.39 18.94
N PRO A 116 24.64 -15.19 18.44
CA PRO A 116 26.01 -14.75 18.26
C PRO A 116 26.17 -13.58 17.28
N GLU A 117 27.22 -12.78 17.50
CA GLU A 117 27.55 -11.58 16.73
C GLU A 117 27.69 -11.78 15.23
N SER A 118 28.18 -12.95 14.83
CA SER A 118 28.31 -13.34 13.42
C SER A 118 26.98 -13.35 12.68
N SER A 119 25.87 -13.48 13.41
CA SER A 119 24.52 -13.58 12.86
C SER A 119 23.72 -12.26 12.92
N ARG A 120 24.27 -11.21 13.55
CA ARG A 120 23.58 -9.92 13.76
C ARG A 120 23.06 -9.25 12.49
N SER A 121 23.80 -9.38 11.39
CA SER A 121 23.38 -8.77 10.11
C SER A 121 22.11 -9.44 9.58
N LEU A 122 22.02 -10.77 9.68
CA LEU A 122 20.87 -11.54 9.22
C LEU A 122 19.67 -11.34 10.15
N THR A 123 19.88 -11.36 11.46
CA THR A 123 18.77 -11.16 12.42
C THR A 123 18.16 -9.77 12.32
N ARG A 124 18.93 -8.73 11.96
CA ARG A 124 18.39 -7.39 11.66
C ARG A 124 17.52 -7.38 10.42
N GLN A 125 17.96 -8.02 9.34
CA GLN A 125 17.16 -8.12 8.11
C GLN A 125 15.85 -8.86 8.37
N LEU A 126 15.92 -9.99 9.10
CA LEU A 126 14.74 -10.72 9.54
C LEU A 126 13.82 -9.88 10.45
N ALA A 127 14.39 -9.10 11.37
CA ALA A 127 13.62 -8.22 12.24
C ALA A 127 12.88 -7.11 11.47
N GLU A 128 13.54 -6.48 10.49
CA GLU A 128 12.93 -5.48 9.61
C GLU A 128 11.79 -6.07 8.78
N ARG A 129 11.99 -7.29 8.27
CA ARG A 129 10.98 -8.05 7.50
C ARG A 129 9.76 -8.41 8.35
N LEU A 130 9.98 -8.93 9.55
CA LEU A 130 8.90 -9.23 10.48
C LEU A 130 8.16 -7.96 10.93
N GLU A 131 8.87 -6.84 11.09
CA GLU A 131 8.24 -5.55 11.38
C GLU A 131 7.33 -5.08 10.24
N HIS A 132 7.75 -5.28 8.98
CA HIS A 132 6.90 -5.03 7.82
C HIS A 132 5.66 -5.92 7.84
N MET A 133 5.83 -7.22 8.09
CA MET A 133 4.72 -8.17 8.19
C MET A 133 3.71 -7.77 9.30
N VAL A 134 4.18 -7.23 10.43
CA VAL A 134 3.28 -6.71 11.49
C VAL A 134 2.44 -5.53 10.99
N ARG A 135 3.02 -4.62 10.20
CA ARG A 135 2.28 -3.49 9.60
C ARG A 135 1.26 -3.97 8.58
N GLU A 136 1.63 -4.89 7.70
CA GLU A 136 0.71 -5.47 6.73
C GLU A 136 -0.44 -6.20 7.41
N TYR A 137 -0.16 -6.97 8.48
CA TYR A 137 -1.20 -7.63 9.26
C TYR A 137 -2.21 -6.62 9.84
N LEU A 138 -1.77 -5.46 10.33
CA LEU A 138 -2.68 -4.39 10.78
C LEU A 138 -3.53 -3.86 9.63
N ALA A 139 -2.94 -3.59 8.47
CA ALA A 139 -3.66 -3.12 7.29
C ALA A 139 -4.74 -4.12 6.84
N HIS A 140 -4.42 -5.42 6.82
CA HIS A 140 -5.37 -6.47 6.51
C HIS A 140 -6.50 -6.61 7.53
N LEU A 141 -6.25 -6.36 8.82
CA LEU A 141 -7.31 -6.32 9.84
C LEU A 141 -8.30 -5.18 9.59
N VAL A 142 -7.79 -3.99 9.27
CA VAL A 142 -8.62 -2.82 8.92
C VAL A 142 -9.46 -3.12 7.68
N LEU A 143 -8.84 -3.74 6.67
CA LEU A 143 -9.51 -4.06 5.42
C LEU A 143 -10.60 -5.12 5.60
N GLN A 144 -10.34 -6.16 6.40
CA GLN A 144 -11.33 -7.18 6.73
C GLN A 144 -12.53 -6.57 7.46
N GLU A 145 -12.29 -5.66 8.40
CA GLU A 145 -13.36 -4.95 9.13
C GLU A 145 -14.23 -4.14 8.16
N ARG A 146 -13.61 -3.41 7.23
CA ARG A 146 -14.31 -2.65 6.19
C ARG A 146 -15.14 -3.54 5.27
N TYR A 147 -14.62 -4.70 4.85
CA TYR A 147 -15.40 -5.65 4.05
C TYR A 147 -16.56 -6.22 4.86
N ARG A 148 -16.36 -6.54 6.15
CA ARG A 148 -17.44 -7.00 7.03
C ARG A 148 -18.57 -5.98 7.12
N GLU A 149 -18.23 -4.72 7.40
CA GLU A 149 -19.22 -3.63 7.44
C GLU A 149 -19.99 -3.51 6.12
N TYR A 150 -19.29 -3.59 4.99
CA TYR A 150 -19.91 -3.54 3.66
C TYR A 150 -20.86 -4.72 3.38
N LEU A 151 -20.50 -5.93 3.80
CA LEU A 151 -21.32 -7.14 3.62
C LEU A 151 -22.52 -7.16 4.58
N ASP A 152 -22.36 -6.69 5.82
CA ASP A 152 -23.43 -6.66 6.82
C ASP A 152 -24.58 -5.72 6.42
N HIS A 153 -24.28 -4.62 5.72
CA HIS A 153 -25.28 -3.65 5.29
C HIS A 153 -26.07 -4.04 4.02
N THR A 154 -25.71 -5.12 3.32
CA THR A 154 -26.34 -5.46 2.03
C THR A 154 -26.38 -6.97 1.82
N SER A 155 -27.58 -7.55 1.91
CA SER A 155 -27.78 -8.98 1.60
C SER A 155 -27.79 -9.21 0.08
N PRO A 156 -26.95 -10.11 -0.47
CA PRO A 156 -26.95 -10.45 -1.89
C PRO A 156 -28.28 -11.09 -2.34
N GLU A 157 -28.98 -11.78 -1.45
CA GLU A 157 -30.29 -12.36 -1.70
C GLU A 157 -31.33 -11.28 -1.99
N SER A 158 -31.30 -10.17 -1.22
CA SER A 158 -32.22 -9.05 -1.42
C SER A 158 -32.08 -8.42 -2.81
N ILE A 159 -30.84 -8.20 -3.26
CA ILE A 159 -30.54 -7.66 -4.60
C ILE A 159 -30.98 -8.65 -5.67
N THR A 160 -30.75 -9.94 -5.48
CA THR A 160 -31.15 -10.98 -6.43
C THR A 160 -32.67 -11.05 -6.58
N ILE A 161 -33.41 -10.94 -5.49
CA ILE A 161 -34.88 -10.88 -5.53
C ILE A 161 -35.35 -9.63 -6.29
N GLU A 162 -34.72 -8.47 -6.03
CA GLU A 162 -35.05 -7.21 -6.70
C GLU A 162 -34.79 -7.28 -8.21
N ILE A 163 -33.66 -7.88 -8.63
CA ILE A 163 -33.34 -8.15 -10.04
C ILE A 163 -34.43 -9.03 -10.68
N ARG A 164 -34.82 -10.13 -10.04
CA ARG A 164 -35.87 -11.01 -10.59
C ARG A 164 -37.20 -10.29 -10.71
N LYS A 165 -37.58 -9.48 -9.72
CA LYS A 165 -38.81 -8.69 -9.73
C LYS A 165 -38.78 -7.68 -10.87
N LEU A 166 -37.67 -6.95 -11.03
CA LEU A 166 -37.51 -5.96 -12.09
C LEU A 166 -37.54 -6.60 -13.49
N LYS A 167 -36.90 -7.76 -13.68
CA LYS A 167 -36.98 -8.51 -14.95
C LYS A 167 -38.40 -8.93 -15.31
N LYS A 168 -39.21 -9.34 -14.32
CA LYS A 168 -40.64 -9.65 -14.52
C LYS A 168 -41.44 -8.39 -14.88
N GLU A 169 -41.26 -7.30 -14.14
CA GLU A 169 -41.94 -6.04 -14.43
C GLU A 169 -41.63 -5.49 -15.83
N MET A 170 -40.42 -5.73 -16.34
CA MET A 170 -40.03 -5.31 -17.69
C MET A 170 -40.74 -6.10 -18.81
N ALA A 171 -41.21 -7.32 -18.54
CA ALA A 171 -41.91 -8.13 -19.54
C ALA A 171 -43.29 -7.55 -19.90
N ASP A 172 -43.92 -6.83 -18.98
CA ASP A 172 -45.26 -6.26 -19.12
C ASP A 172 -45.24 -4.78 -19.55
N VAL A 173 -44.05 -4.19 -19.77
CA VAL A 173 -43.88 -2.77 -20.11
C VAL A 173 -44.03 -2.56 -21.60
N THR A 174 -44.98 -1.71 -21.97
CA THR A 174 -45.29 -1.34 -23.37
C THR A 174 -44.64 -0.02 -23.80
N SER A 175 -44.22 0.83 -22.87
CA SER A 175 -43.56 2.11 -23.16
C SER A 175 -42.05 1.92 -23.32
N GLU A 176 -41.51 2.27 -24.49
CA GLU A 176 -40.09 2.16 -24.83
C GLU A 176 -39.19 2.95 -23.86
N ARG A 177 -39.56 4.19 -23.54
CA ARG A 177 -38.83 5.04 -22.59
C ARG A 177 -38.81 4.48 -21.16
N LEU A 178 -39.89 3.83 -20.72
CA LEU A 178 -39.94 3.18 -19.41
C LEU A 178 -39.09 1.90 -19.38
N LEU A 179 -39.01 1.19 -20.50
CA LEU A 179 -38.19 -0.01 -20.66
C LEU A 179 -36.70 0.33 -20.59
N GLU A 180 -36.25 1.40 -21.24
CA GLU A 180 -34.87 1.91 -21.13
C GLU A 180 -34.47 2.26 -19.69
N VAL A 181 -35.33 3.00 -18.97
CA VAL A 181 -35.07 3.37 -17.56
C VAL A 181 -34.96 2.11 -16.69
N LYS A 182 -35.85 1.13 -16.88
CA LYS A 182 -35.80 -0.13 -16.13
C LYS A 182 -34.58 -0.99 -16.51
N GLN A 183 -34.16 -1.01 -17.78
CA GLN A 183 -32.91 -1.66 -18.22
C GLN A 183 -31.70 -1.04 -17.54
N ARG A 184 -31.62 0.30 -17.47
CA ARG A 184 -30.54 1.00 -16.77
C ARG A 184 -30.52 0.66 -15.27
N ARG A 185 -31.69 0.62 -14.61
CA ARG A 185 -31.80 0.16 -13.22
C ARG A 185 -31.34 -1.28 -13.05
N LEU A 186 -31.69 -2.17 -13.98
CA LEU A 186 -31.27 -3.57 -13.96
C LEU A 186 -29.74 -3.70 -14.01
N GLN A 187 -29.08 -2.98 -14.92
CA GLN A 187 -27.62 -2.96 -15.02
C GLN A 187 -26.96 -2.50 -13.71
N ILE A 188 -27.54 -1.50 -13.03
CA ILE A 188 -27.04 -1.03 -11.73
C ILE A 188 -27.16 -2.13 -10.68
N LEU A 189 -28.32 -2.81 -10.60
CA LEU A 189 -28.52 -3.89 -9.64
C LEU A 189 -27.60 -5.07 -9.90
N GLU A 190 -27.37 -5.45 -11.16
CA GLU A 190 -26.44 -6.50 -11.55
C GLU A 190 -25.00 -6.14 -11.16
N LYS A 191 -24.56 -4.90 -11.43
CA LYS A 191 -23.26 -4.39 -10.96
C LYS A 191 -23.12 -4.43 -9.43
N ARG A 192 -24.17 -4.05 -8.69
CA ARG A 192 -24.18 -4.11 -7.23
C ARG A 192 -24.06 -5.54 -6.71
N LEU A 193 -24.72 -6.51 -7.36
CA LEU A 193 -24.62 -7.92 -7.00
C LEU A 193 -23.21 -8.45 -7.26
N THR A 194 -22.61 -8.15 -8.40
CA THR A 194 -21.21 -8.51 -8.70
C THR A 194 -20.25 -7.94 -7.65
N ARG A 195 -20.43 -6.66 -7.27
CA ARG A 195 -19.61 -6.02 -6.21
C ARG A 195 -19.72 -6.74 -4.88
N GLN A 196 -20.90 -7.21 -4.52
CA GLN A 196 -21.12 -7.99 -3.29
C GLN A 196 -20.37 -9.31 -3.32
N HIS A 197 -20.42 -10.06 -4.44
CA HIS A 197 -19.66 -11.30 -4.58
C HIS A 197 -18.15 -11.09 -4.51
N VAL A 198 -17.63 -10.07 -5.21
CA VAL A 198 -16.19 -9.74 -5.16
C VAL A 198 -15.77 -9.33 -3.75
N ALA A 199 -16.57 -8.53 -3.05
CA ALA A 199 -16.27 -8.15 -1.67
C ALA A 199 -16.25 -9.36 -0.72
N ALA A 200 -17.17 -10.31 -0.89
CA ALA A 200 -17.20 -11.54 -0.10
C ALA A 200 -15.98 -12.43 -0.36
N GLU A 201 -15.59 -12.60 -1.62
CA GLU A 201 -14.38 -13.34 -2.00
C GLU A 201 -13.12 -12.68 -1.41
N LYS A 202 -12.99 -11.36 -1.53
CA LYS A 202 -11.87 -10.60 -0.97
C LYS A 202 -11.81 -10.68 0.56
N ALA A 203 -12.95 -10.65 1.24
CA ALA A 203 -13.00 -10.82 2.69
C ALA A 203 -12.43 -12.18 3.11
N GLU A 204 -12.73 -13.23 2.35
CA GLU A 204 -12.23 -14.58 2.61
C GLU A 204 -10.73 -14.70 2.30
N ILE A 205 -10.26 -14.07 1.21
CA ILE A 205 -8.82 -13.98 0.91
C ILE A 205 -8.08 -13.28 2.06
N CYS A 206 -8.55 -12.10 2.49
CA CYS A 206 -7.94 -11.36 3.60
C CYS A 206 -7.88 -12.20 4.88
N ARG A 207 -8.94 -12.95 5.18
CA ARG A 207 -8.98 -13.86 6.33
C ARG A 207 -7.93 -14.96 6.20
N SER A 208 -7.84 -15.63 5.06
CA SER A 208 -6.86 -16.69 4.82
C SER A 208 -5.42 -16.19 4.90
N GLN A 209 -5.17 -14.96 4.43
CA GLN A 209 -3.86 -14.31 4.55
C GLN A 209 -3.52 -14.00 6.01
N GLN A 210 -4.47 -13.49 6.80
CA GLN A 210 -4.25 -13.27 8.23
C GLN A 210 -3.89 -14.57 8.96
N GLU A 211 -4.60 -15.66 8.68
CA GLU A 211 -4.33 -16.99 9.25
C GLU A 211 -2.92 -17.47 8.84
N THR A 212 -2.56 -17.30 7.57
CA THR A 212 -1.20 -17.60 7.07
C THR A 212 -0.12 -16.78 7.77
N MET A 213 -0.34 -15.48 7.99
CA MET A 213 0.60 -14.62 8.72
C MET A 213 0.74 -15.07 10.19
N GLU A 214 -0.36 -15.43 10.84
CA GLU A 214 -0.37 -15.91 12.23
C GLU A 214 0.39 -17.24 12.39
N ASP A 215 0.30 -18.12 11.42
CA ASP A 215 1.07 -19.37 11.39
C ASP A 215 2.55 -19.12 11.08
N ALA A 216 2.84 -18.22 10.13
CA ALA A 216 4.21 -17.85 9.77
C ALA A 216 4.96 -17.24 10.97
N ILE A 217 4.35 -16.28 11.68
CA ILE A 217 5.00 -15.67 12.84
C ILE A 217 5.22 -16.68 13.97
N ARG A 218 4.29 -17.63 14.15
CA ARG A 218 4.43 -18.69 15.15
C ARG A 218 5.55 -19.65 14.79
N TYR A 219 5.63 -20.04 13.53
CA TYR A 219 6.73 -20.85 13.01
C TYR A 219 8.09 -20.17 13.23
N VAL A 220 8.21 -18.87 12.89
CA VAL A 220 9.43 -18.10 13.13
C VAL A 220 9.76 -18.05 14.62
N TYR A 221 8.76 -17.89 15.49
CA TYR A 221 8.96 -17.94 16.93
C TYR A 221 9.49 -19.29 17.42
N GLU A 222 8.88 -20.40 17.02
CA GLU A 222 9.33 -21.75 17.37
C GLU A 222 10.78 -22.01 16.92
N LYS A 223 11.12 -21.53 15.71
CA LYS A 223 12.49 -21.62 15.18
C LYS A 223 13.47 -20.69 15.91
N SER A 224 13.05 -19.49 16.29
CA SER A 224 13.89 -18.55 17.04
C SER A 224 14.35 -19.09 18.39
N ILE A 225 13.59 -20.01 18.99
CA ILE A 225 13.95 -20.66 20.27
C ILE A 225 15.04 -21.71 20.07
N THR A 226 15.02 -22.41 18.94
CA THR A 226 15.83 -23.63 18.71
C THR A 226 17.05 -23.38 17.83
N MET A 227 17.16 -22.23 17.18
CA MET A 227 18.23 -21.93 16.23
C MET A 227 19.50 -21.37 16.88
N SER A 228 20.64 -21.87 16.38
CA SER A 228 21.98 -21.25 16.57
C SER A 228 22.43 -20.42 15.36
N HIS A 229 21.84 -20.64 14.18
CA HIS A 229 22.18 -19.98 12.92
C HIS A 229 20.91 -19.55 12.14
N PRO A 230 20.67 -18.24 11.90
CA PRO A 230 19.42 -17.74 11.32
C PRO A 230 19.24 -17.93 9.80
N GLY A 231 20.23 -18.43 9.08
CA GLY A 231 20.24 -18.42 7.60
C GLY A 231 19.14 -19.25 6.93
N GLU A 232 18.58 -20.26 7.60
CA GLU A 232 17.50 -21.10 7.04
C GLU A 232 16.10 -20.44 7.11
N LEU A 233 15.94 -19.40 7.93
CA LEU A 233 14.67 -18.66 8.05
C LEU A 233 14.46 -17.65 6.93
N ASP A 234 15.56 -17.16 6.36
CA ASP A 234 15.56 -16.04 5.43
C ASP A 234 14.79 -16.35 4.15
N GLY A 235 15.04 -17.52 3.55
CA GLY A 235 14.41 -17.91 2.29
C GLY A 235 12.93 -18.29 2.40
N HIS A 236 12.47 -18.81 3.54
CA HIS A 236 11.05 -19.12 3.74
C HIS A 236 10.23 -17.88 4.10
N LEU A 237 10.80 -16.98 4.91
CA LEU A 237 10.15 -15.73 5.26
C LEU A 237 10.04 -14.80 4.04
N ASP A 238 11.07 -14.75 3.19
CA ASP A 238 11.04 -13.96 1.95
C ASP A 238 9.96 -14.40 0.97
N ARG A 239 9.80 -15.71 0.81
CA ARG A 239 8.76 -16.24 -0.07
C ARG A 239 7.36 -15.92 0.47
N LEU A 240 7.14 -16.11 1.78
CA LEU A 240 5.89 -15.78 2.43
C LEU A 240 5.57 -14.28 2.36
N ILE A 241 6.51 -13.41 2.71
CA ILE A 241 6.30 -11.95 2.64
C ILE A 241 6.05 -11.51 1.18
N GLY A 242 6.80 -12.04 0.22
CA GLY A 242 6.60 -11.73 -1.19
C GLY A 242 5.23 -12.17 -1.73
N GLU A 243 4.78 -13.39 -1.41
CA GLU A 243 3.43 -13.88 -1.77
C GLU A 243 2.31 -13.05 -1.13
N LEU A 244 2.55 -12.55 0.09
CA LEU A 244 1.61 -11.69 0.81
C LEU A 244 1.54 -10.28 0.23
N GLU A 245 2.69 -9.67 -0.11
CA GLU A 245 2.79 -8.36 -0.77
C GLU A 245 2.10 -8.37 -2.15
N GLU A 246 2.35 -9.41 -2.96
CA GLU A 246 1.73 -9.57 -4.28
C GLU A 246 0.20 -9.67 -4.19
N THR A 247 -0.29 -10.45 -3.23
CA THR A 247 -1.74 -10.60 -3.03
C THR A 247 -2.37 -9.34 -2.43
N SER A 248 -1.69 -8.64 -1.52
CA SER A 248 -2.14 -7.36 -0.97
C SER A 248 -2.26 -6.28 -2.06
N ALA A 249 -1.28 -6.21 -2.96
CA ALA A 249 -1.31 -5.32 -4.12
C ALA A 249 -2.51 -5.61 -5.04
N ILE A 250 -2.80 -6.89 -5.33
CA ILE A 250 -3.99 -7.29 -6.11
C ILE A 250 -5.28 -6.86 -5.42
N ILE A 251 -5.35 -6.97 -4.09
CA ILE A 251 -6.54 -6.58 -3.33
C ILE A 251 -6.76 -5.06 -3.39
N GLN A 252 -5.70 -4.25 -3.27
CA GLN A 252 -5.73 -2.78 -3.36
C GLN A 252 -6.03 -2.28 -4.78
N ASP A 253 -5.37 -2.80 -5.82
CA ASP A 253 -5.58 -2.37 -7.21
C ASP A 253 -7.05 -2.55 -7.64
N ILE A 254 -7.65 -3.68 -7.27
CA ILE A 254 -9.05 -3.95 -7.58
C ILE A 254 -9.99 -3.08 -6.72
N GLU A 255 -9.53 -2.49 -5.62
CA GLU A 255 -10.37 -1.58 -4.82
C GLU A 255 -10.46 -0.18 -5.43
N ASP A 256 -9.35 0.32 -6.01
CA ASP A 256 -9.29 1.62 -6.70
C ASP A 256 -10.09 1.64 -8.01
N ASP A 257 -10.21 0.50 -8.69
CA ASP A 257 -10.97 0.36 -9.94
C ASP A 257 -12.51 0.44 -9.78
N PHE A 258 -13.03 0.38 -8.54
CA PHE A 258 -14.48 0.36 -8.30
C PHE A 258 -14.93 1.45 -7.31
N PRO A 259 -15.14 2.70 -7.77
CA PRO A 259 -15.53 3.81 -6.90
C PRO A 259 -16.87 3.55 -6.18
N PRO A 260 -17.06 4.18 -5.01
CA PRO A 260 -18.24 3.96 -4.19
C PRO A 260 -19.52 4.24 -4.98
N THR A 261 -20.54 3.42 -4.74
CA THR A 261 -21.77 3.42 -5.55
C THR A 261 -22.47 4.79 -5.58
N TYR A 262 -22.27 5.64 -4.57
CA TYR A 262 -22.81 7.00 -4.54
C TYR A 262 -22.19 7.92 -5.62
N THR A 263 -20.91 7.76 -5.95
CA THR A 263 -20.24 8.55 -6.99
C THR A 263 -20.75 8.20 -8.38
N VAL A 264 -21.04 6.92 -8.62
CA VAL A 264 -21.65 6.46 -9.87
C VAL A 264 -23.08 7.01 -10.00
N LEU A 265 -23.86 6.98 -8.92
CA LEU A 265 -25.21 7.57 -8.91
C LEU A 265 -25.20 9.09 -9.14
N LYS A 266 -24.24 9.81 -8.53
CA LYS A 266 -24.11 11.27 -8.67
C LYS A 266 -23.61 11.69 -10.06
N GLN A 267 -22.69 10.91 -10.65
CA GLN A 267 -22.30 11.09 -12.06
C GLN A 267 -23.49 10.85 -12.99
N LEU A 268 -24.31 9.84 -12.71
CA LEU A 268 -25.51 9.54 -13.51
C LEU A 268 -26.62 10.60 -13.35
N GLU A 269 -26.78 11.18 -12.16
CA GLU A 269 -27.72 12.28 -11.92
C GLU A 269 -27.26 13.55 -12.65
N SER A 270 -25.96 13.88 -12.59
CA SER A 270 -25.39 15.01 -13.34
C SER A 270 -25.47 14.85 -14.86
N GLN A 271 -25.45 13.61 -15.36
CA GLN A 271 -25.49 13.30 -16.79
C GLN A 271 -26.94 13.21 -17.32
N ALA A 272 -27.91 12.95 -16.45
CA ALA A 272 -29.34 13.01 -16.78
C ALA A 272 -29.86 14.46 -16.79
N ASP A 273 -29.32 15.33 -15.93
CA ASP A 273 -29.63 16.76 -15.91
C ASP A 273 -29.09 17.50 -17.14
N ASP A 274 -27.97 17.06 -17.72
CA ASP A 274 -27.36 17.67 -18.91
C ASP A 274 -28.11 17.32 -20.22
N GLU A 275 -28.84 16.20 -20.26
CA GLU A 275 -29.70 15.82 -21.39
C GLU A 275 -31.15 16.37 -21.26
N SER A 276 -31.47 17.07 -20.17
CA SER A 276 -32.82 17.58 -19.91
C SER A 276 -32.89 19.10 -19.74
N GLY A 277 -32.54 19.83 -20.81
CA GLY A 277 -32.93 21.23 -20.98
C GLY A 277 -33.52 21.51 -22.38
N PRO A 278 -34.45 22.47 -22.55
CA PRO A 278 -35.54 22.89 -21.70
C PRO A 278 -36.90 22.69 -22.44
N TYR A 279 -37.76 21.79 -21.98
CA TYR A 279 -39.20 21.87 -22.29
C TYR A 279 -39.94 22.31 -21.04
N ALA A 280 -39.75 23.59 -20.71
CA ALA A 280 -40.66 24.32 -19.84
C ALA A 280 -41.91 24.68 -20.65
N VAL A 281 -43.00 24.03 -20.27
CA VAL A 281 -44.40 24.36 -20.49
C VAL A 281 -44.65 25.82 -20.92
N ARG A 282 -45.22 25.98 -22.12
CA ARG A 282 -46.29 26.95 -22.40
C ARG A 282 -47.34 26.29 -23.29
#